data_AF-A0A094FX59-F1
#
_entry.id   AF-A0A094FX59-F1
#
_cell.length_a   1.000
_cell.length_b   1.000
_cell.length_c   1.000
_cell.angle_alpha   90.00
_cell.angle_beta   90.00
_cell.angle_gamma   90.00
#
_symmetry.space_group_name_H-M   'P 1'
#
loop_
_entity.id
_entity.type
_entity.pdbx_description
1 polymer ?
#
loop_
_entity_poly.entity_id
_entity_poly.type
_entity_poly.pdbx_seq_one_letter_code
_entity_poly.pdbx_strand_id
1 'polypeptide(L)'
;MTLLEEEVKTLRQTNNLLSRRRRTRKQRLRQGGTMTVAEGQDQMAQNEVNVQVKQETQQGRGRGTRSELQKRRCGVCGNTGHNARTCQIVISSSEEDNEE
;
A
#
# COMPACT_ATOMS: atom_id res chain seq x y z
N MET A 1 15.39 35.44 -33.12
CA MET A 1 14.82 34.25 -33.80
C MET A 1 14.86 32.98 -32.95
N THR A 2 15.53 32.97 -31.80
CA THR A 2 15.67 31.78 -30.94
C THR A 2 14.49 31.57 -29.97
N LEU A 3 13.95 32.65 -29.40
CA LEU A 3 12.83 32.56 -28.43
C LEU A 3 11.55 31.99 -29.04
N LEU A 4 11.23 32.37 -30.28
CA LEU A 4 10.05 31.85 -30.99
C LEU A 4 10.22 30.35 -31.31
N GLU A 5 11.42 29.91 -31.62
CA GLU A 5 11.71 28.49 -31.88
C GLU A 5 11.57 27.65 -30.61
N GLU A 6 12.04 28.17 -29.47
CA GLU A 6 11.88 27.54 -28.15
C GLU A 6 10.41 27.45 -27.74
N GLU A 7 9.63 28.51 -27.96
CA GLU A 7 8.19 28.52 -27.70
C GLU A 7 7.47 27.51 -28.58
N VAL A 8 7.75 27.49 -29.89
CA VAL A 8 7.17 26.52 -30.83
C VAL A 8 7.53 25.08 -30.42
N LYS A 9 8.77 24.83 -29.97
CA LYS A 9 9.19 23.52 -29.47
C LYS A 9 8.40 23.11 -28.24
N THR A 10 8.21 24.03 -27.29
CA THR A 10 7.44 23.80 -26.06
C THR A 10 5.98 23.53 -26.37
N LEU A 11 5.36 24.33 -27.25
CA LEU A 11 3.97 24.14 -27.69
C LEU A 11 3.78 22.81 -28.41
N ARG A 12 4.73 22.39 -29.25
CA ARG A 12 4.68 21.07 -29.90
C ARG A 12 4.78 19.92 -28.89
N GLN A 13 5.63 20.04 -27.88
CA GLN A 13 5.77 19.02 -26.84
C GLN A 13 4.48 18.89 -26.01
N THR A 14 3.93 20.00 -25.54
CA THR A 14 2.70 20.00 -24.74
C THR A 14 1.50 19.50 -25.54
N ASN A 15 1.38 19.88 -26.82
CA ASN A 15 0.31 19.40 -27.69
C ASN A 15 0.42 17.89 -27.96
N ASN A 16 1.64 17.37 -28.15
CA ASN A 16 1.87 15.92 -28.25
C ASN A 16 1.45 15.18 -26.98
N LEU A 17 1.79 15.70 -25.80
CA LEU A 17 1.37 15.12 -24.51
C LEU A 17 -0.16 15.15 -24.35
N LEU A 18 -0.81 16.26 -24.67
CA LEU A 18 -2.27 16.37 -24.65
C LEU A 18 -2.94 15.40 -25.62
N SER A 19 -2.41 15.30 -26.84
CA SER A 19 -2.89 14.38 -27.87
C SER A 19 -2.74 12.92 -27.46
N ARG A 20 -1.64 12.56 -26.79
CA ARG A 20 -1.45 11.22 -26.20
C ARG A 20 -2.48 10.95 -25.11
N ARG A 21 -2.66 11.87 -24.16
CA ARG A 21 -3.66 11.73 -23.08
C ARG A 21 -5.08 11.55 -23.63
N ARG A 22 -5.47 12.35 -24.63
CA ARG A 22 -6.78 12.25 -25.29
C ARG A 22 -6.96 10.88 -25.96
N ARG A 23 -5.93 10.37 -26.66
CA ARG A 23 -5.94 9.03 -27.26
C ARG A 23 -6.12 7.93 -26.22
N THR A 24 -5.37 7.97 -25.12
CA THR A 24 -5.50 6.99 -24.03
C THR A 24 -6.90 7.02 -23.40
N ARG A 25 -7.46 8.22 -23.12
CA ARG A 25 -8.82 8.34 -22.60
C ARG A 25 -9.85 7.75 -23.58
N LYS A 26 -9.74 8.08 -24.87
CA LYS A 26 -10.63 7.56 -25.90
C LYS A 26 -10.50 6.04 -26.05
N GLN A 27 -9.29 5.51 -26.01
CA GLN A 27 -9.04 4.07 -26.06
C GLN A 27 -9.66 3.37 -24.85
N ARG A 28 -9.47 3.90 -23.64
CA ARG A 28 -10.09 3.37 -22.42
C ARG A 28 -11.62 3.35 -22.54
N LEU A 29 -12.22 4.45 -23.01
CA LEU A 29 -13.67 4.51 -23.21
C LEU A 29 -14.16 3.52 -24.28
N ARG A 30 -13.41 3.36 -25.39
CA ARG A 30 -13.73 2.37 -26.43
C ARG A 30 -13.60 0.93 -25.91
N GLN A 31 -12.56 0.64 -25.12
CA GLN A 31 -12.32 -0.68 -24.53
C GLN A 31 -13.30 -1.01 -23.41
N GLY A 32 -13.77 0.00 -22.67
CA GLY A 32 -14.75 -0.16 -21.59
C GLY A 32 -16.16 -0.50 -22.04
N GLY A 33 -16.42 -0.61 -23.35
CA GLY A 33 -17.74 -0.94 -23.89
C GLY A 33 -18.78 0.15 -23.67
N THR A 34 -20.03 -0.16 -24.02
CA THR A 34 -21.20 0.66 -23.70
C THR A 34 -21.79 0.16 -22.39
N MET A 35 -21.68 0.95 -21.33
CA MET A 35 -22.36 0.69 -20.06
C MET A 35 -23.69 1.45 -20.03
N THR A 36 -24.75 0.80 -19.60
CA THR A 36 -26.06 1.45 -19.41
C THR A 36 -26.08 2.29 -18.14
N VAL A 37 -27.02 3.23 -18.04
CA VAL A 37 -27.17 4.06 -16.82
C VAL A 37 -27.50 3.19 -15.61
N ALA A 38 -28.30 2.14 -15.79
CA ALA A 38 -28.65 1.19 -14.73
C ALA A 38 -27.42 0.44 -14.20
N GLU A 39 -26.59 -0.13 -15.09
CA GLU A 39 -25.34 -0.78 -14.70
C GLU A 39 -24.39 0.18 -13.95
N GLY A 40 -24.36 1.45 -14.35
CA GLY A 40 -23.61 2.48 -13.64
C GLY A 40 -24.14 2.75 -12.22
N GLN A 41 -25.46 2.77 -12.05
CA GLN A 41 -26.11 2.93 -10.74
C GLN A 41 -25.85 1.71 -9.84
N ASP A 42 -25.95 0.50 -10.36
CA ASP A 42 -25.66 -0.74 -9.64
C ASP A 42 -24.20 -0.77 -9.16
N GLN A 43 -23.26 -0.34 -10.02
CA GLN A 43 -21.85 -0.25 -9.65
C GLN A 43 -21.59 0.79 -8.55
N MET A 44 -22.30 1.92 -8.55
CA MET A 44 -22.21 2.91 -7.48
C MET A 44 -22.76 2.35 -6.16
N ALA A 45 -23.93 1.73 -6.19
CA ALA A 45 -24.53 1.09 -5.02
C ALA A 45 -23.59 0.01 -4.44
N GLN A 46 -23.00 -0.83 -5.30
CA GLN A 46 -22.03 -1.84 -4.88
C GLN A 46 -20.78 -1.21 -4.25
N ASN A 47 -20.30 -0.08 -4.79
CA ASN A 47 -19.15 0.63 -4.25
C ASN A 47 -19.44 1.21 -2.86
N GLU A 48 -20.62 1.78 -2.64
CA GLU A 48 -21.05 2.28 -1.33
C GLU A 48 -21.07 1.16 -0.29
N VAL A 49 -21.67 0.01 -0.63
CA VAL A 49 -21.65 -1.19 0.23
C VAL A 49 -20.21 -1.62 0.53
N ASN A 50 -19.34 -1.66 -0.47
CA ASN A 50 -17.94 -2.03 -0.29
C ASN A 50 -17.19 -1.05 0.64
N VAL A 51 -17.47 0.24 0.56
CA VAL A 51 -16.88 1.26 1.45
C VAL A 51 -17.38 1.05 2.89
N GLN A 52 -18.68 0.84 3.07
CA GLN A 52 -19.28 0.57 4.37
C GLN A 52 -18.67 -0.70 5.00
N VAL A 53 -18.63 -1.82 4.27
CA VAL A 53 -18.05 -3.08 4.74
C VAL A 53 -16.58 -2.89 5.14
N LYS A 54 -15.79 -2.15 4.36
CA LYS A 54 -14.39 -1.85 4.74
C LYS A 54 -14.30 -1.07 6.03
N GLN A 55 -15.14 -0.05 6.19
CA GLN A 55 -15.16 0.78 7.40
C GLN A 55 -15.59 -0.03 8.62
N GLU A 56 -16.65 -0.82 8.53
CA GLU A 56 -17.11 -1.70 9.60
C GLU A 56 -16.10 -2.80 9.92
N THR A 57 -15.43 -3.36 8.92
CA THR A 57 -14.34 -4.33 9.12
C THR A 57 -13.15 -3.70 9.85
N GLN A 58 -12.81 -2.45 9.54
CA GLN A 58 -11.74 -1.73 10.23
C GLN A 58 -12.12 -1.32 11.65
N GLN A 59 -13.38 -0.92 11.87
CA GLN A 59 -13.90 -0.55 13.20
C GLN A 59 -14.15 -1.77 14.09
N GLY A 60 -14.63 -2.88 13.53
CA GLY A 60 -14.86 -4.16 14.18
C GLY A 60 -13.57 -4.95 14.44
N ARG A 61 -12.51 -4.68 13.67
CA ARG A 61 -11.13 -4.91 14.10
C ARG A 61 -10.76 -3.86 15.14
N GLY A 62 -11.49 -3.86 16.26
CA GLY A 62 -11.07 -3.14 17.46
C GLY A 62 -9.59 -3.42 17.64
N ARG A 63 -8.80 -2.35 17.88
CA ARG A 63 -7.36 -2.41 18.09
C ARG A 63 -7.11 -3.50 19.12
N GLY A 64 -6.84 -4.72 18.66
CA GLY A 64 -6.84 -5.91 19.49
C GLY A 64 -6.03 -5.57 20.71
N THR A 65 -6.62 -5.69 21.90
CA THR A 65 -5.92 -5.33 23.12
C THR A 65 -4.58 -6.04 23.05
N ARG A 66 -3.49 -5.36 23.41
CA ARG A 66 -2.11 -5.89 23.26
C ARG A 66 -1.92 -7.29 23.88
N SER A 67 -2.87 -7.75 24.71
CA SER A 67 -3.02 -9.10 25.23
C SER A 67 -3.41 -10.18 24.20
N GLU A 68 -4.18 -9.86 23.17
CA GLU A 68 -4.59 -10.78 22.08
C GLU A 68 -3.49 -10.93 21.01
N LEU A 69 -2.75 -9.85 20.74
CA LEU A 69 -1.57 -9.87 19.88
C LEU A 69 -0.38 -10.46 20.64
N GLN A 70 -0.34 -11.78 20.76
CA GLN A 70 0.82 -12.60 21.12
C GLN A 70 1.63 -12.07 22.32
N LYS A 71 1.43 -12.68 23.50
CA LYS A 71 2.19 -12.38 24.73
C LYS A 71 3.67 -12.12 24.40
N ARG A 72 4.16 -10.91 24.72
CA ARG A 72 5.53 -10.51 24.40
C ARG A 72 6.52 -11.49 25.04
N ARG A 73 7.34 -12.10 24.19
CA ARG A 73 8.43 -13.00 24.57
C ARG A 73 9.73 -12.20 24.71
N CYS A 74 10.59 -12.63 25.62
CA CYS A 74 11.94 -12.12 25.75
C CYS A 74 12.72 -12.41 24.46
N GLY A 75 13.39 -11.41 23.88
CA GLY A 75 14.22 -11.60 22.68
C GLY A 75 15.51 -12.39 22.92
N VAL A 76 15.91 -12.58 24.19
CA VAL A 76 17.11 -13.33 24.58
C VAL A 76 16.77 -14.81 24.82
N CYS A 77 15.71 -15.11 25.57
CA CYS A 77 15.40 -16.49 25.97
C CYS A 77 14.03 -17.02 25.52
N GLY A 78 13.23 -16.24 24.80
CA GLY A 78 11.93 -16.65 24.27
C GLY A 78 10.79 -16.82 25.29
N ASN A 79 11.07 -16.68 26.60
CA ASN A 79 10.07 -16.81 27.67
C ASN A 79 9.26 -15.53 27.85
N THR A 80 8.01 -15.66 28.32
CA THR A 80 7.15 -14.53 28.67
C THR A 80 7.36 -14.09 30.12
N GLY A 81 7.03 -12.84 30.46
CA GLY A 81 7.09 -12.32 31.84
C GLY A 81 8.29 -11.40 32.13
N HIS A 82 9.27 -11.33 31.22
CA HIS A 82 10.37 -10.39 31.28
C HIS A 82 10.81 -9.96 29.86
N ASN A 83 11.63 -8.92 29.76
CA ASN A 83 12.18 -8.46 28.47
C ASN A 83 13.69 -8.75 28.38
N ALA A 84 14.28 -8.53 27.20
CA ALA A 84 15.71 -8.77 26.97
C ALA A 84 16.65 -8.04 27.95
N ARG A 85 16.25 -6.85 28.42
CA ARG A 85 17.07 -6.03 29.35
C ARG A 85 17.07 -6.55 30.79
N THR A 86 16.06 -7.32 31.17
CA THR A 86 15.94 -7.93 32.50
C THR A 86 16.08 -9.45 32.43
N CYS A 87 16.61 -9.97 31.32
CA CYS A 87 16.85 -11.40 31.18
C CYS A 87 18.07 -11.77 32.02
N GLN A 88 17.90 -12.73 32.93
CA GLN A 88 18.98 -13.23 33.79
C GLN A 88 19.78 -14.36 33.15
N ILE A 89 19.47 -14.72 31.89
CA ILE A 89 20.25 -15.70 31.15
C ILE A 89 21.51 -15.01 30.64
N VAL A 90 22.66 -15.36 31.24
CA VAL A 90 23.97 -15.05 30.69
C VAL A 90 24.14 -15.92 29.44
N ILE A 91 24.08 -15.33 28.25
CA ILE A 91 24.58 -16.01 27.06
C ILE A 91 26.10 -16.08 27.23
N SER A 92 26.62 -17.19 27.74
CA SER A 92 28.01 -17.54 27.48
C SER A 92 28.09 -17.87 25.99
N SER A 93 28.56 -16.92 25.19
CA SER A 93 29.19 -17.28 23.93
C SER A 93 30.34 -18.22 24.29
N SER A 94 30.15 -19.52 24.09
CA SER A 94 31.22 -20.49 24.13
C SER A 94 32.16 -20.17 22.97
N GLU A 95 33.17 -19.35 23.26
CA GLU A 95 34.47 -19.48 22.62
C GLU A 95 35.08 -20.83 23.04
N GLU A 96 35.99 -21.33 22.21
CA GLU A 96 36.87 -22.52 22.38
C GLU A 96 36.26 -23.85 21.84
N ASP A 97 36.80 -24.56 20.84
CA ASP A 97 38.17 -24.66 20.28
C ASP A 97 38.17 -25.34 18.89
N ASN A 98 39.14 -25.03 18.00
CA ASN A 98 40.23 -25.98 17.74
C ASN A 98 41.32 -25.47 16.77
N GLU A 99 42.55 -25.79 17.16
CA GLU A 99 43.84 -25.63 16.51
C GLU A 99 43.96 -26.42 15.20
N GLU A 100 44.63 -25.83 14.19
CA GLU A 100 45.76 -26.44 13.47
C GLU A 100 46.62 -25.36 12.79
#